data_AF-A0A5B0W3U8-F1
#
_entry.id   AF-A0A5B0W3U8-F1
#
_cell.length_a   1.000
_cell.length_b   1.000
_cell.length_c   1.000
_cell.angle_alpha   90.00
_cell.angle_beta   90.00
_cell.angle_gamma   90.00
#
_symmetry.space_group_name_H-M   'P 1'
#
loop_
_entity.id
_entity.type
_entity.pdbx_description
1 polymer ?
#
loop_
_entity_poly.entity_id
_entity_poly.type
_entity_poly.pdbx_seq_one_letter_code
_entity_poly.pdbx_strand_id
1 'polypeptide(L)'
;MKDNLGIDVKYDWVVTDTNQAYQTKIRLMLSSGDKMPDVITYRGDMETVNMLIDSGQFTDVGGLIDKYAGDVYKKGMELNPDTLLPVTRDGKVMALPVLDYAYNDDMVLWLRQDWMDKLGLQAPKTLADFDNIMDAFVNKDPDGNGKKDTLGLATGFKRYQLVVR
;
A
#
# COMPACT_ATOMS: atom_id res chain seq x y z
N MET A 1 0.03 24.42 -7.95
CA MET A 1 -1.42 24.66 -7.90
C MET A 1 -1.76 26.12 -8.14
N LYS A 2 -1.11 27.07 -7.47
CA LYS A 2 -1.38 28.51 -7.63
C LYS A 2 -1.26 29.01 -9.07
N ASP A 3 -0.14 28.71 -9.74
CA ASP A 3 0.12 29.27 -11.08
C ASP A 3 -0.70 28.60 -12.20
N ASN A 4 -1.03 27.31 -12.03
CA ASN A 4 -1.72 26.54 -13.07
C ASN A 4 -3.24 26.46 -12.86
N LEU A 5 -3.71 26.54 -11.61
CA LEU A 5 -5.12 26.34 -11.24
C LEU A 5 -5.71 27.54 -10.48
N GLY A 6 -4.90 28.55 -10.12
CA GLY A 6 -5.35 29.66 -9.28
C GLY A 6 -5.64 29.28 -7.83
N ILE A 7 -5.31 28.05 -7.41
CA ILE A 7 -5.61 27.53 -6.07
C ILE A 7 -4.42 27.75 -5.13
N ASP A 8 -4.64 28.55 -4.08
CA ASP A 8 -3.68 28.81 -3.01
C ASP A 8 -3.90 27.83 -1.85
N VAL A 9 -3.06 26.80 -1.77
CA VAL A 9 -3.16 25.77 -0.72
C VAL A 9 -2.50 26.25 0.55
N LYS A 10 -3.25 26.19 1.67
CA LYS A 10 -2.73 26.45 3.01
C LYS A 10 -2.79 25.18 3.83
N TYR A 11 -1.70 24.85 4.50
CA TYR A 11 -1.62 23.68 5.37
C TYR A 11 -1.91 24.12 6.80
N ASP A 12 -3.01 23.62 7.37
CA ASP A 12 -3.36 23.89 8.77
C ASP A 12 -2.33 23.27 9.73
N TRP A 13 -1.67 22.19 9.31
CA TRP A 13 -0.66 21.49 10.09
C TRP A 13 0.23 20.63 9.18
N VAL A 14 1.45 20.40 9.65
CA VAL A 14 2.42 19.49 9.05
C VAL A 14 2.87 18.52 10.13
N VAL A 15 2.79 17.23 9.84
CA VAL A 15 3.19 16.17 10.76
C VAL A 15 4.14 15.21 10.06
N THR A 16 4.99 14.57 10.85
CA THR A 16 5.88 13.51 10.39
C THR A 16 5.09 12.23 10.09
N ASP A 17 5.52 11.44 9.10
CA ASP A 17 4.90 10.14 8.80
C ASP A 17 5.32 9.02 9.77
N THR A 18 6.13 9.32 10.77
CA THR A 18 6.51 8.37 11.81
C THR A 18 5.34 8.07 12.76
N ASN A 19 5.15 6.80 13.11
CA ASN A 19 4.18 6.33 14.11
C ASN A 19 2.74 6.80 13.84
N GLN A 20 2.33 6.90 12.57
CA GLN A 20 0.95 7.25 12.18
C GLN A 20 0.47 8.61 12.72
N ALA A 21 1.36 9.58 12.94
CA ALA A 21 1.00 10.87 13.55
C ALA A 21 -0.11 11.62 12.78
N TYR A 22 -0.15 11.50 11.45
CA TYR A 22 -1.22 12.05 10.60
C TYR A 22 -2.60 11.46 10.94
N GLN A 23 -2.68 10.14 11.07
CA GLN A 23 -3.90 9.44 11.48
C GLN A 23 -4.32 9.86 12.89
N THR A 24 -3.38 9.90 13.84
CA THR A 24 -3.68 10.32 15.22
C THR A 24 -4.24 11.73 15.24
N LYS A 25 -3.66 12.66 14.47
CA LYS A 25 -4.13 14.05 14.41
C LYS A 25 -5.56 14.14 13.86
N ILE A 26 -5.88 13.43 12.78
CA ILE A 26 -7.24 13.37 12.23
C ILE A 26 -8.24 12.86 13.27
N ARG A 27 -7.93 11.72 13.92
CA ARG A 27 -8.80 11.11 14.92
C ARG A 27 -9.05 12.03 16.12
N LEU A 28 -8.02 12.75 16.56
CA LEU A 28 -8.14 13.74 17.64
C LEU A 28 -9.03 14.93 17.25
N MET A 29 -8.90 15.45 16.03
CA MET A 29 -9.77 16.56 15.58
C MET A 29 -11.24 16.11 15.46
N LEU A 30 -11.47 14.89 14.97
CA LEU A 30 -12.81 14.30 14.94
C LEU A 30 -13.41 14.16 16.34
N SER A 31 -12.63 13.69 17.32
CA SER A 31 -13.14 13.46 18.68
C SER A 31 -13.30 14.75 19.49
N SER A 32 -12.48 15.77 19.23
CA SER A 32 -12.61 17.08 19.89
C SER A 32 -13.71 17.95 19.27
N GLY A 33 -14.22 17.58 18.09
CA GLY A 33 -15.15 18.42 17.33
C GLY A 33 -14.48 19.67 16.77
N ASP A 34 -13.15 19.63 16.59
CA ASP A 34 -12.40 20.72 15.96
C ASP A 34 -12.88 20.92 14.51
N LYS A 35 -12.79 22.15 14.02
CA LYS A 35 -13.05 22.42 12.60
C LYS A 35 -12.07 21.62 11.73
N MET A 36 -12.60 20.75 10.89
CA MET A 36 -11.82 19.98 9.93
C MET A 36 -11.32 20.87 8.77
N PRO A 37 -10.16 20.54 8.17
CA PRO A 37 -9.70 21.18 6.94
C PRO A 37 -10.71 21.02 5.81
N ASP A 38 -10.70 21.95 4.84
CA ASP A 38 -11.59 21.90 3.68
C ASP A 38 -11.35 20.65 2.81
N VAL A 39 -10.10 20.16 2.79
CA VAL A 39 -9.71 18.93 2.08
C VAL A 39 -8.77 18.13 2.97
N ILE A 40 -9.06 16.83 3.10
CA ILE A 40 -8.17 15.86 3.76
C ILE A 40 -7.68 14.85 2.73
N THR A 41 -6.36 14.71 2.64
CA THR A 41 -5.72 13.66 1.85
C THR A 41 -5.24 12.55 2.77
N TYR A 42 -5.96 11.43 2.81
CA TYR A 42 -5.64 10.33 3.70
C TYR A 42 -5.31 9.05 2.92
N ARG A 43 -4.06 8.59 3.06
CA ARG A 43 -3.59 7.28 2.55
C ARG A 43 -3.31 6.37 3.75
N GLY A 44 -4.36 5.77 4.31
CA GLY A 44 -4.26 4.88 5.47
C GLY A 44 -5.38 3.83 5.49
N ASP A 45 -5.71 3.37 6.68
CA ASP A 45 -6.76 2.37 6.93
C ASP A 45 -8.18 2.87 6.62
N MET A 46 -9.06 1.93 6.27
CA MET A 46 -10.47 2.24 6.01
C MET A 46 -11.27 2.60 7.27
N GLU A 47 -10.83 2.22 8.47
CA GLU A 47 -11.52 2.61 9.71
C GLU A 47 -11.53 4.14 9.87
N THR A 48 -10.39 4.78 9.63
CA THR A 48 -10.27 6.24 9.70
C THR A 48 -11.05 6.94 8.58
N VAL A 49 -11.07 6.35 7.38
CA VAL A 49 -11.92 6.84 6.28
C VAL A 49 -13.40 6.76 6.66
N ASN A 50 -13.85 5.65 7.25
CA ASN A 50 -15.23 5.50 7.69
C ASN A 50 -15.60 6.52 8.75
N MET A 51 -14.74 6.75 9.75
CA MET A 51 -14.99 7.80 10.75
C MET A 51 -15.12 9.19 10.13
N LEU A 52 -14.33 9.51 9.10
CA LEU A 52 -14.47 10.78 8.38
C LEU A 52 -15.82 10.86 7.67
N ILE A 53 -16.23 9.81 6.97
CA ILE A 53 -17.51 9.76 6.26
C ILE A 53 -18.69 9.87 7.25
N ASP A 54 -18.66 9.06 8.30
CA ASP A 54 -19.73 8.94 9.29
C ASP A 54 -19.84 10.19 10.18
N SER A 55 -18.78 11.01 10.25
CA SER A 55 -18.81 12.28 10.97
C SER A 55 -19.84 13.28 10.42
N GLY A 56 -20.26 13.11 9.16
CA GLY A 56 -21.18 14.03 8.48
C GLY A 56 -20.58 15.40 8.16
N GLN A 57 -19.26 15.60 8.36
CA GLN A 57 -18.58 16.87 8.11
C GLN A 57 -18.16 17.07 6.65
N PHE A 58 -18.23 16.02 5.83
CA PHE A 58 -17.84 16.05 4.42
C PHE A 58 -19.04 15.90 3.50
N THR A 59 -18.90 16.40 2.26
CA THR A 59 -19.98 16.46 1.28
C THR A 59 -19.87 15.34 0.23
N ASP A 60 -20.99 15.09 -0.46
CA ASP A 60 -21.03 14.21 -1.62
C ASP A 60 -20.27 14.87 -2.79
N VAL A 61 -19.32 14.14 -3.35
CA VAL A 61 -18.51 14.57 -4.49
C VAL A 61 -18.90 13.88 -5.80
N GLY A 62 -19.88 12.98 -5.80
CA GLY A 62 -20.29 12.21 -6.99
C GLY A 62 -20.66 13.11 -8.17
N GLY A 63 -21.57 14.07 -7.94
CA GLY A 63 -21.94 15.04 -8.99
C GLY A 63 -20.80 15.99 -9.39
N LEU A 64 -19.80 16.20 -8.52
CA LEU A 64 -18.62 16.99 -8.85
C LEU A 64 -17.67 16.23 -9.77
N ILE A 65 -17.56 14.91 -9.61
CA ILE A 65 -16.79 14.05 -10.51
C ILE A 65 -17.36 14.16 -11.93
N ASP A 66 -18.68 14.02 -12.08
CA ASP A 66 -19.32 14.09 -13.40
C ASP A 66 -19.09 15.44 -14.07
N LYS A 67 -19.22 16.52 -13.30
CA LYS A 67 -19.16 17.89 -13.80
C LYS A 67 -17.73 18.41 -14.05
N TYR A 68 -16.76 18.03 -13.23
CA TYR A 68 -15.45 18.67 -13.21
C TYR A 68 -14.27 17.72 -13.38
N ALA A 69 -14.43 16.40 -13.24
CA ALA A 69 -13.31 15.49 -13.46
C ALA A 69 -12.93 15.45 -14.94
N GLY A 70 -11.63 15.52 -15.22
CA GLY A 70 -11.09 15.41 -16.57
C GLY A 70 -11.15 13.99 -17.12
N ASP A 71 -11.01 13.87 -18.44
CA ASP A 71 -11.13 12.59 -19.17
C ASP A 71 -10.19 11.51 -18.65
N VAL A 72 -8.98 11.87 -18.23
CA VAL A 72 -7.99 10.94 -17.68
C VAL A 72 -8.51 10.26 -16.41
N TYR A 73 -9.12 11.03 -15.51
CA TYR A 73 -9.66 10.49 -14.27
C TYR A 73 -10.88 9.61 -14.53
N LYS A 74 -11.79 10.05 -15.42
CA LYS A 74 -12.97 9.27 -15.82
C LYS A 74 -12.59 7.94 -16.45
N LYS A 75 -11.64 7.97 -17.40
CA LYS A 75 -11.10 6.76 -18.03
C LYS A 75 -10.42 5.84 -17.01
N GLY A 76 -9.75 6.40 -16.00
CA GLY A 76 -9.17 5.61 -14.92
C GLY A 76 -10.23 4.88 -14.09
N MET A 77 -11.35 5.52 -13.77
CA MET A 77 -12.46 4.88 -13.06
C MET A 77 -13.15 3.79 -13.90
N GLU A 78 -13.24 3.96 -15.22
CA GLU A 78 -13.82 2.95 -16.12
C GLU A 78 -13.03 1.64 -16.13
N LEU A 79 -11.72 1.68 -15.86
CA LEU A 79 -10.88 0.48 -15.79
C LEU A 79 -11.23 -0.42 -14.59
N ASN A 80 -11.75 0.17 -13.50
CA ASN A 80 -12.20 -0.57 -12.33
C ASN A 80 -13.42 0.13 -11.70
N PRO A 81 -14.65 -0.31 -12.04
CA PRO A 81 -15.87 0.33 -11.57
C PRO A 81 -16.06 0.23 -10.04
N ASP A 82 -15.34 -0.68 -9.37
CA ASP A 82 -15.44 -0.89 -7.93
C ASP A 82 -14.63 0.14 -7.12
N THR A 83 -13.87 1.02 -7.78
CA THR A 83 -13.00 2.03 -7.14
C THR A 83 -13.75 3.00 -6.22
N LEU A 84 -15.04 3.22 -6.45
CA LEU A 84 -15.88 4.10 -5.63
C LEU A 84 -16.57 3.38 -4.46
N LEU A 85 -16.66 2.06 -4.48
CA LEU A 85 -17.39 1.30 -3.44
C LEU A 85 -16.89 1.58 -2.01
N PRO A 86 -15.57 1.66 -1.72
CA PRO A 86 -15.10 1.87 -0.36
C PRO A 86 -15.58 3.19 0.26
N VAL A 87 -15.80 4.20 -0.58
CA VAL A 87 -16.12 5.59 -0.18
C VAL A 87 -17.58 5.96 -0.45
N THR A 88 -18.41 5.01 -0.87
CA THR A 88 -19.83 5.25 -1.16
C THR A 88 -20.69 4.90 0.05
N ARG A 89 -21.51 5.84 0.54
CA ARG A 89 -22.49 5.60 1.62
C ARG A 89 -23.86 6.10 1.19
N ASP A 90 -24.88 5.27 1.34
CA ASP A 90 -26.27 5.61 0.99
C ASP A 90 -26.43 6.21 -0.42
N GLY A 91 -25.65 5.70 -1.39
CA GLY A 91 -25.65 6.18 -2.77
C GLY A 91 -24.88 7.47 -3.03
N LYS A 92 -24.27 8.08 -2.01
CA LYS A 92 -23.41 9.27 -2.11
C LYS A 92 -21.94 8.87 -2.14
N VAL A 93 -21.15 9.53 -2.97
CA VAL A 93 -19.70 9.32 -3.06
C VAL A 93 -19.03 10.32 -2.14
N MET A 94 -18.47 9.85 -1.02
CA MET A 94 -18.04 10.74 0.07
C MET A 94 -16.56 11.13 0.01
N ALA A 95 -15.79 10.59 -0.95
CA ALA A 95 -14.40 10.94 -1.18
C ALA A 95 -13.97 10.64 -2.61
N LEU A 96 -12.88 11.27 -3.05
CA LEU A 96 -12.20 10.95 -4.30
C LEU A 96 -11.17 9.84 -4.06
N PRO A 97 -11.33 8.64 -4.63
CA PRO A 97 -10.29 7.61 -4.51
C PRO A 97 -9.04 8.05 -5.28
N VAL A 98 -7.88 7.65 -4.75
CA VAL A 98 -6.65 7.69 -5.54
C VAL A 98 -6.65 6.49 -6.47
N LEU A 99 -6.80 6.74 -7.76
CA LEU A 99 -6.71 5.71 -8.79
C LEU A 99 -5.23 5.32 -8.91
N ASP A 100 -4.91 4.12 -8.46
CA ASP A 100 -3.57 3.54 -8.54
C ASP A 100 -3.63 2.25 -9.36
N TYR A 101 -2.49 1.81 -9.85
CA TYR A 101 -2.41 0.51 -10.50
C TYR A 101 -2.72 -0.58 -9.48
N ALA A 102 -3.34 -1.66 -9.92
CA ALA A 102 -3.35 -2.88 -9.11
C ALA A 102 -1.88 -3.26 -8.89
N TYR A 103 -1.41 -3.15 -7.65
CA TYR A 103 -0.15 -3.76 -7.24
C TYR A 103 -0.37 -5.26 -7.30
N ASN A 104 -0.22 -5.81 -8.51
CA ASN A 104 0.03 -7.23 -8.70
C ASN A 104 1.47 -7.49 -8.25
N ASP A 105 1.71 -7.27 -6.95
CA ASP A 105 2.90 -7.74 -6.26
C ASP A 105 2.73 -9.25 -6.10
N ASP A 106 2.73 -9.96 -7.22
CA ASP A 106 2.92 -11.40 -7.18
C ASP A 106 4.22 -11.61 -6.43
N MET A 107 4.14 -12.23 -5.24
CA MET A 107 5.32 -12.55 -4.46
C MET A 107 6.14 -13.53 -5.31
N VAL A 108 7.15 -13.01 -6.00
CA VAL A 108 8.02 -13.80 -6.84
C VAL A 108 9.14 -14.43 -5.99
N LEU A 109 9.44 -15.69 -6.28
CA LEU A 109 10.60 -16.35 -5.71
C LEU A 109 11.87 -15.91 -6.47
N TRP A 110 12.82 -15.32 -5.76
CA TRP A 110 14.14 -15.00 -6.29
C TRP A 110 15.15 -16.08 -5.86
N LEU A 111 15.94 -16.58 -6.81
CA LEU A 111 17.06 -17.48 -6.55
C LEU A 111 18.38 -16.78 -6.91
N ARG A 112 19.44 -17.09 -6.15
CA ARG A 112 20.80 -16.61 -6.43
C ARG A 112 21.38 -17.34 -7.63
N GLN A 113 21.24 -16.76 -8.82
CA GLN A 113 21.70 -17.38 -10.07
C GLN A 113 23.20 -17.71 -10.05
N ASP A 114 24.02 -16.84 -9.47
CA ASP A 114 25.45 -17.05 -9.31
C ASP A 114 25.78 -18.28 -8.44
N TRP A 115 24.98 -18.54 -7.41
CA TRP A 115 25.10 -19.74 -6.58
C TRP A 115 24.64 -20.99 -7.32
N MET A 116 23.56 -20.87 -8.09
CA MET A 116 23.08 -21.95 -8.97
C MET A 116 24.17 -22.36 -9.96
N ASP A 117 24.81 -21.40 -10.62
CA ASP A 117 25.86 -21.64 -11.60
C ASP A 117 27.10 -22.26 -10.97
N LYS A 118 27.56 -21.74 -9.82
CA LYS A 118 28.72 -22.29 -9.09
C LYS A 118 28.50 -23.75 -8.65
N LEU A 119 27.25 -24.10 -8.30
CA LEU A 119 26.88 -25.43 -7.85
C LEU A 119 26.36 -26.34 -8.98
N GLY A 120 26.25 -25.84 -10.22
CA GLY A 120 25.72 -26.57 -11.37
C GLY A 120 24.25 -26.97 -11.24
N LEU A 121 23.45 -26.16 -10.54
CA LEU A 121 22.03 -26.41 -10.26
C LEU A 121 21.14 -25.83 -11.37
N GLN A 122 20.02 -26.48 -11.65
CA GLN A 122 18.99 -25.97 -12.55
C GLN A 122 17.83 -25.36 -11.78
N ALA A 123 17.10 -24.44 -12.42
CA ALA A 123 15.90 -23.85 -11.84
C ALA A 123 14.88 -24.94 -11.41
N PRO A 124 14.27 -24.82 -10.22
CA PRO A 124 13.39 -25.85 -9.69
C PRO A 124 12.10 -25.96 -10.51
N LYS A 125 11.63 -27.19 -10.72
CA LYS A 125 10.32 -27.47 -11.34
C LYS A 125 9.32 -28.02 -10.33
N THR A 126 9.80 -28.48 -9.19
CA THR A 126 9.02 -29.08 -8.10
C THR A 126 9.47 -28.55 -6.74
N LEU A 127 8.66 -28.74 -5.71
CA LEU A 127 9.05 -28.43 -4.33
C LEU A 127 10.26 -29.25 -3.87
N ALA A 128 10.37 -30.50 -4.32
CA ALA A 128 11.55 -31.32 -4.00
C ALA A 128 12.84 -30.76 -4.63
N ASP A 129 12.78 -30.23 -5.86
CA ASP A 129 13.92 -29.53 -6.46
C ASP A 129 14.30 -28.29 -5.65
N PHE A 130 13.29 -27.54 -5.21
CA PHE A 130 13.50 -26.37 -4.37
C PHE A 130 14.18 -26.74 -3.05
N ASP A 131 13.69 -27.74 -2.32
CA ASP A 131 14.31 -28.22 -1.08
C ASP A 131 15.76 -28.66 -1.28
N ASN A 132 16.04 -29.37 -2.37
CA ASN A 132 17.41 -29.78 -2.74
C ASN A 132 18.32 -28.58 -3.03
N ILE A 133 17.82 -27.52 -3.66
CA ILE A 133 18.57 -26.29 -3.91
C ILE A 133 18.86 -25.58 -2.58
N MET A 134 17.88 -25.49 -1.68
CA MET A 134 18.07 -24.86 -0.35
C MET A 134 19.11 -25.63 0.48
N ASP A 135 19.07 -26.97 0.46
CA ASP A 135 20.08 -27.80 1.13
C ASP A 135 21.47 -27.59 0.54
N ALA A 136 21.58 -27.51 -0.79
CA ALA A 136 22.83 -27.25 -1.48
C ALA A 136 23.39 -25.86 -1.12
N PHE A 137 22.55 -24.84 -1.01
CA PHE A 137 22.99 -23.50 -0.57
C PHE A 137 23.57 -23.54 0.84
N VAL A 138 22.93 -24.24 1.78
CA VAL A 138 23.38 -24.32 3.18
C VAL A 138 24.67 -25.14 3.34
N ASN A 139 24.84 -26.19 2.54
CA ASN A 139 25.86 -27.21 2.79
C ASN A 139 27.05 -27.20 1.82
N LYS A 140 26.98 -26.46 0.70
CA LYS A 140 28.03 -26.49 -0.34
C LYS A 140 28.81 -25.18 -0.53
N ASP A 141 28.74 -24.26 0.45
CA ASP A 141 29.53 -23.02 0.48
C ASP A 141 29.49 -22.24 -0.86
N PRO A 142 28.28 -21.91 -1.36
CA PRO A 142 28.14 -21.24 -2.65
C PRO A 142 28.72 -19.82 -2.62
N ASP A 143 28.83 -19.17 -1.46
CA ASP A 143 29.51 -17.88 -1.31
C ASP A 143 31.03 -18.00 -1.17
N GLY A 144 31.56 -19.18 -0.82
CA GLY A 144 32.98 -19.52 -0.90
C GLY A 144 33.82 -18.97 0.25
N ASN A 145 33.19 -18.75 1.41
CA ASN A 145 33.85 -18.17 2.57
C ASN A 145 34.37 -19.24 3.55
N GLY A 146 34.12 -20.53 3.27
CA GLY A 146 34.53 -21.67 4.08
C GLY A 146 33.79 -21.81 5.42
N LYS A 147 32.72 -21.04 5.63
CA LYS A 147 31.88 -21.04 6.84
C LYS A 147 30.48 -21.51 6.50
N LYS A 148 29.83 -22.11 7.48
CA LYS A 148 28.44 -22.58 7.35
C LYS A 148 27.47 -21.49 7.81
N ASP A 149 27.45 -20.36 7.11
CA ASP A 149 26.60 -19.20 7.40
C ASP A 149 25.66 -18.80 6.24
N THR A 150 25.72 -19.53 5.12
CA THR A 150 24.75 -19.38 4.04
C THR A 150 23.36 -19.90 4.45
N LEU A 151 22.34 -19.05 4.29
CA LEU A 151 20.93 -19.41 4.47
C LEU A 151 20.32 -19.88 3.14
N GLY A 152 19.61 -21.01 3.16
CA GLY A 152 18.93 -21.54 1.97
C GLY A 152 17.79 -20.61 1.52
N LEU A 153 16.90 -20.25 2.44
CA LEU A 153 15.76 -19.37 2.18
C LEU A 153 15.74 -18.21 3.17
N ALA A 154 15.58 -17.00 2.64
CA ALA A 154 15.26 -15.82 3.42
C ALA A 154 13.91 -15.28 2.96
N THR A 155 13.01 -15.05 3.90
CA THR A 155 11.69 -14.45 3.63
C THR A 155 11.58 -13.10 4.33
N GLY A 156 11.09 -12.10 3.61
CA GLY A 156 10.73 -10.80 4.18
C GLY A 156 9.34 -10.85 4.77
N PHE A 157 9.15 -11.46 5.94
CA PHE A 157 7.88 -11.29 6.64
C PHE A 157 7.78 -9.87 7.18
N LYS A 158 6.86 -9.06 6.64
CA LYS A 158 6.37 -7.86 7.34
C LYS A 158 5.82 -8.37 8.68
N ARG A 159 6.45 -7.96 9.81
CA ARG A 159 6.10 -8.41 11.17
C ARG A 159 4.60 -8.31 11.43
N TYR A 160 3.89 -9.42 11.29
CA TYR A 160 2.73 -9.71 12.11
C TYR A 160 3.23 -10.69 13.17
N GLN A 161 3.19 -10.26 14.43
CA GLN A 161 3.61 -11.08 15.56
C GLN A 161 2.82 -12.40 15.55
N LEU A 162 3.47 -13.50 15.21
CA LEU A 162 2.96 -14.82 15.52
C LEU A 162 3.29 -15.06 17.00
N VAL A 163 2.34 -14.74 17.88
CA VAL A 163 2.34 -15.28 19.24
C VAL A 163 1.76 -16.68 19.14
N VAL A 164 2.64 -17.68 19.07
CA VAL A 164 2.24 -19.06 19.29
C VAL A 164 2.55 -19.37 20.76
N ARG A 165 1.53 -19.84 21.48
CA ARG A 165 1.69 -20.38 22.84
C ARG A 165 2.52 -21.65 22.83
#